data_AF-A0A2X1PP80-F1
#
_entry.id   AF-A0A2X1PP80-F1
#
_cell.length_a   1.000
_cell.length_b   1.000
_cell.length_c   1.000
_cell.angle_alpha   90.00
_cell.angle_beta   90.00
_cell.angle_gamma   90.00
#
_symmetry.space_group_name_H-M   'P 1'
#
loop_
_entity.id
_entity.type
_entity.pdbx_description
1 polymer ?
#
loop_
_entity_poly.entity_id
_entity_poly.type
_entity_poly.pdbx_seq_one_letter_code
_entity_poly.pdbx_strand_id
1 'polypeptide(L)'
;MITHDLGVVAGICDQVMVMYAGRTMEYGTAEQIFYHPTHPYSIGLMDAIPRLDGNEEHLVTIPGNPPNLLHLPKVVHSHLVANLLPNNAKLRQN
;
A
#
# COMPACT_ATOMS: atom_id res chain seq x y z
N MET A 1 6.40 -15.12 7.09
CA MET A 1 4.96 -15.28 6.78
C MET A 1 4.67 -14.61 5.44
N ILE A 2 3.80 -15.16 4.60
CA ILE A 2 3.35 -14.54 3.35
C ILE A 2 1.83 -14.47 3.40
N THR A 3 1.27 -13.27 3.32
CA THR A 3 -0.18 -13.03 3.35
C THR A 3 -0.51 -11.73 2.64
N HIS A 4 -1.78 -11.58 2.25
CA HIS A 4 -2.36 -10.33 1.77
C HIS A 4 -3.06 -9.54 2.89
N ASP A 5 -3.25 -10.17 4.05
CA ASP A 5 -3.90 -9.57 5.21
C ASP A 5 -2.87 -8.82 6.06
N LEU A 6 -2.92 -7.49 6.01
CA LEU A 6 -2.03 -6.61 6.76
C LEU A 6 -2.35 -6.60 8.26
N GLY A 7 -3.58 -6.87 8.67
CA GLY A 7 -3.95 -6.96 10.09
C GLY A 7 -3.27 -8.12 10.80
N VAL A 8 -3.13 -9.26 10.11
CA VAL A 8 -2.39 -10.42 10.63
C VAL A 8 -0.89 -10.14 10.74
N VAL A 9 -0.32 -9.38 9.80
CA VAL A 9 1.11 -9.04 9.81
C VAL A 9 1.47 -8.11 10.98
N ALA A 10 0.62 -7.13 11.28
CA ALA A 10 0.87 -6.09 12.28
C ALA A 10 1.15 -6.63 13.69
N GLY A 11 0.57 -7.79 14.05
CA GLY A 11 0.72 -8.39 15.38
C GLY A 11 1.75 -9.52 15.48
N ILE A 12 2.34 -9.95 14.36
CA ILE A 12 3.12 -11.21 14.30
C ILE A 12 4.53 -11.00 13.75
N CYS A 13 4.75 -10.02 12.87
CA CYS A 13 6.04 -9.85 12.18
C CYS A 13 6.84 -8.66 12.73
N ASP A 14 8.14 -8.86 12.91
CA ASP A 14 9.08 -7.77 13.25
C ASP A 14 9.54 -6.98 12.00
N GLN A 15 9.65 -7.67 10.86
CA GLN A 15 10.08 -7.12 9.57
C GLN A 15 9.06 -7.48 8.49
N VAL A 16 8.81 -6.54 7.58
CA VAL A 16 7.78 -6.65 6.55
C VAL A 16 8.35 -6.25 5.19
N MET A 17 8.08 -7.07 4.17
CA MET A 17 8.37 -6.78 2.78
C MET A 17 7.06 -6.60 2.02
N VAL A 18 6.83 -5.41 1.47
CA VAL A 18 5.70 -5.14 0.58
C VAL A 18 6.12 -5.44 -0.84
N MET A 19 5.33 -6.25 -1.55
CA MET A 19 5.59 -6.61 -2.93
C MET A 19 4.41 -6.23 -3.83
N TYR A 20 4.73 -5.91 -5.08
CA TYR A 20 3.75 -5.76 -6.15
C TYR A 20 4.33 -6.26 -7.47
N ALA A 21 3.57 -7.05 -8.22
CA ALA A 21 3.99 -7.61 -9.51
C ALA A 21 5.38 -8.28 -9.50
N GLY A 22 5.70 -9.01 -8.42
CA GLY A 22 6.98 -9.71 -8.24
C GLY A 22 8.17 -8.81 -7.92
N ARG A 23 7.94 -7.55 -7.55
CA ARG A 23 8.96 -6.57 -7.18
C ARG A 23 8.76 -6.11 -5.75
N THR A 24 9.85 -5.88 -5.03
CA THR A 24 9.84 -5.25 -3.71
C THR A 24 9.50 -3.77 -3.88
N MET A 25 8.44 -3.32 -3.20
CA MET A 25 8.01 -1.93 -3.14
C MET A 25 8.58 -1.23 -1.91
N GLU A 26 8.58 -1.92 -0.77
CA GLU A 26 9.11 -1.38 0.48
C GLU A 26 9.54 -2.52 1.40
N TYR A 27 10.55 -2.27 2.24
CA TYR A 27 11.05 -3.23 3.23
C TYR A 27 11.52 -2.48 4.48
N GLY A 28 11.11 -2.94 5.66
CA GLY A 28 11.49 -2.32 6.93
C GLY A 28 10.86 -3.03 8.14
N THR A 29 10.95 -2.39 9.30
CA THR A 29 10.23 -2.87 10.49
C THR A 29 8.72 -2.81 10.25
N ALA A 30 7.95 -3.65 10.96
CA ALA A 30 6.49 -3.51 10.94
C ALA A 30 6.08 -2.08 11.31
N GLU A 31 6.68 -1.49 12.34
CA GLU A 31 6.41 -0.10 12.73
C GLU A 31 6.59 0.89 11.56
N GLN A 32 7.70 0.80 10.83
CA GLN A 32 7.97 1.66 9.67
C GLN A 32 6.91 1.46 8.58
N ILE A 33 6.57 0.22 8.24
CA ILE A 33 5.62 -0.07 7.16
C ILE A 33 4.19 0.36 7.52
N PHE A 34 3.77 0.19 8.78
CA PHE A 34 2.40 0.47 9.20
C PHE A 34 2.16 1.93 9.60
N TYR A 35 3.15 2.60 10.20
CA TYR A 35 2.96 3.96 10.74
C TYR A 35 3.69 5.04 9.92
N HIS A 36 4.75 4.67 9.21
CA HIS A 36 5.58 5.59 8.44
C HIS A 36 5.87 5.07 7.01
N PRO A 37 4.87 4.58 6.25
CA PRO A 37 5.10 4.08 4.90
C PRO A 37 5.61 5.21 4.00
N THR A 38 6.65 4.91 3.22
CA THR A 38 7.29 5.88 2.32
C THR A 38 6.97 5.61 0.85
N HIS A 39 6.68 4.36 0.50
CA HIS A 39 6.37 4.02 -0.88
C HIS A 39 4.89 4.32 -1.19
N PRO A 40 4.56 4.99 -2.32
CA PRO A 40 3.17 5.31 -2.69
C PRO A 40 2.21 4.11 -2.62
N TYR A 41 2.70 2.94 -3.03
CA TYR A 41 1.92 1.69 -2.91
C TYR A 41 1.57 1.34 -1.47
N SER A 42 2.55 1.37 -0.55
CA SER A 42 2.34 1.03 0.86
C SER A 42 1.43 2.03 1.55
N ILE A 43 1.54 3.32 1.20
CA ILE A 43 0.62 4.37 1.65
C ILE A 43 -0.81 4.03 1.24
N GLY A 44 -1.04 3.73 -0.04
CA GLY A 44 -2.36 3.36 -0.54
C GLY A 44 -2.90 2.05 0.07
N LEU A 45 -2.02 1.12 0.45
CA LEU A 45 -2.42 -0.07 1.20
C LEU A 45 -2.90 0.27 2.61
N MET A 46 -2.22 1.19 3.32
CA MET A 46 -2.67 1.63 4.65
C MET A 46 -4.01 2.36 4.59
N ASP A 47 -4.21 3.19 3.56
CA ASP A 47 -5.50 3.89 3.33
C ASP A 47 -6.66 2.92 3.01
N ALA A 48 -6.34 1.72 2.52
CA ALA A 48 -7.32 0.67 2.22
C ALA A 48 -7.63 -0.25 3.41
N ILE A 49 -6.87 -0.17 4.52
CA ILE A 49 -7.13 -0.97 5.73
C ILE A 49 -8.28 -0.32 6.53
N PRO A 50 -9.31 -1.09 6.91
CA PRO A 50 -10.37 -0.59 7.78
C PRO A 50 -9.81 -0.16 9.14
N ARG A 51 -10.01 1.11 9.50
CA ARG A 51 -9.63 1.65 10.80
C ARG A 51 -10.72 1.35 11.83
N LEU A 52 -10.40 0.61 12.89
CA LEU A 52 -11.35 0.22 13.95
C LEU A 52 -11.82 1.42 14.80
N ASP A 53 -11.10 2.53 14.75
CA ASP A 53 -11.30 3.77 15.52
C ASP A 53 -12.07 4.85 14.74
N GLY A 54 -12.38 4.64 13.46
CA GLY A 54 -12.99 5.65 12.58
C GLY A 54 -14.37 5.23 12.06
N ASN A 55 -15.34 6.14 12.14
CA ASN A 55 -16.67 6.04 11.52
C ASN A 55 -16.61 6.22 9.98
N GLU A 56 -15.56 5.72 9.33
CA GLU A 56 -15.36 5.90 7.89
C GLU A 56 -16.10 4.79 7.12
N GLU A 57 -17.27 5.15 6.58
CA GLU A 57 -18.16 4.26 5.82
C GLU A 57 -17.59 3.83 4.45
N HIS A 58 -16.43 4.37 4.02
CA HIS A 58 -15.89 4.11 2.68
C HIS A 58 -14.37 3.84 2.68
N LEU A 59 -14.01 2.60 2.37
CA LEU A 59 -12.62 2.20 2.12
C LEU A 59 -12.11 2.84 0.83
N VAL A 60 -10.93 3.48 0.89
CA VAL A 60 -10.27 4.00 -0.30
C VAL A 60 -9.60 2.83 -1.02
N THR A 61 -10.15 2.41 -2.15
CA THR A 61 -9.53 1.40 -2.98
C THR A 61 -8.38 2.00 -3.78
N ILE A 62 -7.28 1.27 -3.91
CA ILE A 62 -6.27 1.57 -4.94
C ILE A 62 -6.93 1.31 -6.31
N PRO A 63 -7.15 2.33 -7.15
CA PRO A 63 -7.77 2.20 -8.46
C PRO A 63 -6.92 1.37 -9.41
N GLY A 64 -7.52 0.91 -10.50
CA GLY A 64 -6.85 0.10 -11.51
C GLY A 64 -6.80 -1.39 -11.19
N ASN A 65 -6.22 -2.16 -12.12
CA ASN A 65 -6.05 -3.60 -12.00
C ASN A 65 -4.56 -3.95 -11.90
N PRO A 66 -4.19 -5.04 -11.20
CA PRO A 66 -2.83 -5.57 -11.25
C PRO A 66 -2.35 -5.78 -12.70
N PRO A 67 -1.07 -5.47 -13.01
CA PRO A 67 -0.55 -5.63 -14.36
C PRO A 67 -0.54 -7.10 -14.78
N ASN A 68 -0.74 -7.34 -16.07
CA ASN A 68 -0.51 -8.67 -16.63
C ASN A 68 0.99 -8.99 -16.56
N LEU A 69 1.36 -9.99 -15.74
CA LEU A 69 2.76 -10.36 -15.53
C LEU A 69 3.44 -10.94 -16.78
N LEU A 70 2.67 -11.50 -17.73
CA LEU A 70 3.18 -11.98 -19.02
C LEU A 70 3.44 -10.83 -20.00
N HIS A 71 2.77 -9.69 -19.80
CA HIS A 71 2.85 -8.50 -20.64
C HIS A 71 3.02 -7.26 -19.78
N LEU A 72 4.12 -7.22 -19.02
CA LEU A 72 4.42 -6.10 -18.14
C LEU A 72 4.58 -4.81 -18.96
N PRO A 73 3.83 -3.74 -18.65
CA PRO A 73 3.99 -2.47 -19.34
C PRO A 73 5.42 -1.94 -19.14
N LYS A 74 6.01 -1.37 -20.20
CA LYS A 74 7.40 -0.83 -20.20
C LYS A 74 7.57 0.45 -19.36
N VAL A 75 6.47 1.03 -18.88
CA VAL A 75 6.52 2.21 -18.00
C VAL A 75 7.08 1.78 -16.65
N VAL A 76 7.94 2.62 -16.06
CA VAL A 76 8.44 2.42 -14.69
C VAL A 76 7.25 2.25 -13.75
N HIS A 77 7.17 1.10 -13.07
CA HIS A 77 5.99 0.71 -12.27
C HIS A 77 5.72 1.69 -11.11
N SER A 78 6.74 2.42 -10.66
CA SER A 78 6.56 3.54 -9.73
C SER A 78 5.57 4.59 -10.26
N HIS A 79 5.54 4.84 -11.57
CA HIS A 79 4.57 5.74 -12.20
C HIS A 79 3.19 5.10 -12.37
N LEU A 80 3.13 3.76 -12.51
CA LEU A 80 1.84 3.08 -12.57
C LEU A 80 1.11 3.23 -11.25
N VAL A 81 1.81 3.03 -10.12
CA VAL A 81 1.23 3.07 -8.78
C VAL A 81 1.06 4.50 -8.24
N ALA A 82 1.96 5.42 -8.57
CA ALA A 82 1.81 6.83 -8.18
C ALA A 82 0.56 7.49 -8.79
N ASN A 83 0.14 7.06 -9.99
CA ASN A 83 -1.11 7.50 -10.62
C ASN A 83 -2.37 6.83 -10.04
N LEU A 84 -2.21 5.84 -9.16
CA LEU A 84 -3.34 5.18 -8.49
C LEU A 84 -3.69 5.84 -7.17
N LEU A 85 -2.79 6.60 -6.54
CA LEU A 85 -3.20 7.36 -5.37
C LEU A 85 -4.13 8.51 -5.81
N PRO A 86 -5.38 8.59 -5.30
CA PRO A 86 -6.18 9.78 -5.51
C PRO A 86 -5.39 10.99 -4.98
N ASN A 87 -5.60 12.16 -5.59
CA ASN A 87 -4.95 13.46 -5.32
C ASN A 87 -5.11 14.01 -3.86
N ASN A 88 -5.21 13.16 -2.83
CA ASN A 88 -5.59 13.52 -1.47
C ASN A 88 -4.40 13.81 -0.54
N ALA A 89 -3.21 14.08 -1.08
CA ALA A 89 -2.11 14.69 -0.31
C ALA A 89 -2.35 16.20 0.01
N LYS A 90 -3.56 16.73 -0.19
CA LYS A 90 -3.90 18.14 0.09
C LYS A 90 -4.81 18.39 1.30
N LEU A 91 -5.18 17.39 2.11
CA LEU A 91 -6.11 17.58 3.23
C LEU A 91 -5.52 17.32 4.63
N ARG A 92 -4.21 17.51 4.82
CA ARG A 92 -3.56 17.54 6.15
C ARG A 92 -2.79 18.84 6.41
N GLN A 93 -3.34 19.97 5.96
CA GLN A 93 -2.99 21.30 6.45
C GLN A 93 -4.29 22.07 6.72
N ASN A 94 -4.95 21.75 7.82
CA ASN A 94 -5.75 22.69 8.61
C ASN A 94 -6.00 22.11 10.00
#